data_AF-A0A0D1JQT2-F1
#
_entry.id   AF-A0A0D1JQT2-F1
#
_cell.length_a   1.000
_cell.length_b   1.000
_cell.length_c   1.000
_cell.angle_alpha   90.00
_cell.angle_beta   90.00
_cell.angle_gamma   90.00
#
_symmetry.space_group_name_H-M   'P 1'
#
loop_
_entity.id
_entity.type
_entity.pdbx_description
1 polymer ?
#
loop_
_entity_poly.entity_id
_entity_poly.type
_entity_poly.pdbx_seq_one_letter_code
_entity_poly.pdbx_strand_id
1 'polypeptide(L)'
;MSTSTYRRTAVVGLAAVALSAAGCSSGTSVDVSAQPQVALIVTSQVPAPAAEVKLIGDRDVEVTLTGPIAAKYASATDSQKATLGKPLTGDHNAGTRDSGVVFQQFQGGAIVAKNDDAGTPAYIISGKIREAWNIQRDPDGVPAITGTNGSAGPLGAPTSDENAVGDQLVTTFEHGKIAYNSTTGQVEVTVNGKVVPSGL
;
A
#
# COMPACT_ATOMS: atom_id res chain seq x y z
N MET A 1 42.89 -23.91 0.29
CA MET A 1 43.38 -23.92 -1.11
C MET A 1 42.52 -24.90 -1.90
N SER A 2 41.73 -24.38 -2.83
CA SER A 2 41.25 -25.06 -4.05
C SER A 2 40.69 -23.98 -4.95
N THR A 3 41.55 -23.50 -5.84
CA THR A 3 41.27 -22.55 -6.92
C THR A 3 40.54 -23.26 -8.04
N SER A 4 39.42 -22.71 -8.51
CA SER A 4 38.91 -23.02 -9.85
C SER A 4 38.51 -21.73 -10.55
N THR A 5 39.36 -21.36 -11.51
CA THR A 5 39.14 -20.32 -12.52
C THR A 5 38.39 -20.97 -13.68
N TYR A 6 37.28 -20.39 -14.13
CA TYR A 6 36.76 -20.65 -15.47
C TYR A 6 36.49 -19.36 -16.24
N ARG A 7 37.01 -19.36 -17.47
CA ARG A 7 37.13 -18.22 -18.38
C ARG A 7 35.84 -17.97 -19.16
N ARG A 8 35.75 -16.72 -19.62
CA ARG A 8 34.75 -16.05 -20.47
C ARG A 8 34.37 -16.79 -21.76
N THR A 9 33.15 -16.54 -22.22
CA THR A 9 32.88 -16.28 -23.66
C THR A 9 31.62 -15.41 -23.79
N ALA A 10 31.77 -14.27 -24.45
CA ALA A 10 30.68 -13.40 -24.89
C ALA A 10 30.18 -13.87 -26.27
N VAL A 11 28.87 -13.77 -26.52
CA VAL A 11 28.29 -13.93 -27.86
C VAL A 11 27.41 -12.72 -28.14
N VAL A 12 27.83 -11.95 -29.15
CA VAL A 12 27.08 -10.89 -29.82
C VAL A 12 26.26 -11.56 -30.93
N GLY A 13 24.98 -11.21 -31.05
CA GLY A 13 24.11 -11.67 -32.13
C GLY A 13 23.26 -10.52 -32.68
N LEU A 14 23.76 -9.84 -33.72
CA LEU A 14 22.95 -9.03 -34.63
C LEU A 14 22.20 -9.96 -35.59
N ALA A 15 20.92 -9.70 -35.81
CA ALA A 15 20.19 -10.26 -36.94
C ALA A 15 19.41 -9.15 -37.66
N ALA A 16 19.78 -8.92 -38.92
CA ALA A 16 19.07 -8.08 -39.89
C ALA A 16 18.51 -9.00 -40.99
N VAL A 17 17.25 -8.81 -41.36
CA VAL A 17 16.59 -9.50 -42.50
C VAL A 17 15.60 -8.48 -43.10
N ALA A 18 15.97 -7.76 -44.15
CA ALA A 18 15.84 -8.05 -45.59
C ALA A 18 14.52 -7.50 -46.19
N LEU A 19 14.65 -6.45 -47.01
CA LEU A 19 13.61 -5.90 -47.87
C LEU A 19 13.40 -6.80 -49.08
N SER A 20 12.15 -7.12 -49.38
CA SER A 20 11.73 -7.64 -50.69
C SER A 20 10.90 -6.58 -51.41
N ALA A 21 11.42 -6.10 -52.53
CA ALA A 21 10.74 -5.26 -53.51
C ALA A 21 10.55 -6.05 -54.83
N ALA A 22 9.40 -5.82 -55.47
CA ALA A 22 8.96 -6.08 -56.86
C ALA A 22 7.56 -6.75 -56.85
N GLY A 23 6.58 -6.36 -57.66
CA GLY A 23 6.60 -5.52 -58.86
C GLY A 23 5.18 -5.08 -59.31
N CYS A 24 5.18 -4.33 -60.41
CA CYS A 24 4.13 -3.48 -60.94
C CYS A 24 3.03 -4.20 -61.75
N SER A 25 1.83 -3.62 -61.86
CA SER A 25 1.25 -3.22 -63.17
C SER A 25 0.06 -2.25 -63.01
N SER A 26 -0.16 -1.47 -64.07
CA SER A 26 -0.85 -0.17 -64.16
C SER A 26 -2.38 -0.22 -64.32
N GLY A 27 -3.08 0.83 -63.84
CA GLY A 27 -4.47 1.13 -64.21
C GLY A 27 -4.97 2.47 -63.63
N THR A 28 -5.20 3.44 -64.50
CA THR A 28 -5.61 4.85 -64.25
C THR A 28 -7.05 4.98 -63.74
N SER A 29 -7.31 5.84 -62.73
CA SER A 29 -8.30 6.95 -62.72
C SER A 29 -8.75 7.39 -61.31
N VAL A 30 -8.48 8.68 -61.02
CA VAL A 30 -9.19 9.70 -60.20
C VAL A 30 -10.13 9.33 -59.02
N ASP A 31 -9.76 9.97 -57.88
CA ASP A 31 -10.58 10.67 -56.86
C ASP A 31 -11.79 9.95 -56.23
N VAL A 32 -11.65 9.51 -54.97
CA VAL A 32 -12.61 9.80 -53.89
C VAL A 32 -11.85 9.89 -52.55
N SER A 33 -11.95 11.06 -51.93
CA SER A 33 -11.61 11.36 -50.54
C SER A 33 -12.05 10.26 -49.55
N ALA A 34 -11.10 9.64 -48.86
CA ALA A 34 -11.36 8.85 -47.65
C ALA A 34 -10.44 9.35 -46.52
N GLN A 35 -11.05 9.98 -45.52
CA GLN A 35 -10.40 10.52 -44.34
C GLN A 35 -9.69 9.40 -43.54
N PRO A 36 -8.58 9.69 -42.85
CA PRO A 36 -7.98 8.72 -41.95
C PRO A 36 -8.94 8.51 -40.77
N GLN A 37 -9.48 7.29 -40.65
CA GLN A 37 -10.18 6.87 -39.44
C GLN A 37 -9.15 6.82 -38.31
N VAL A 38 -9.27 7.78 -37.41
CA VAL A 38 -8.55 7.86 -36.15
C VAL A 38 -8.80 6.57 -35.39
N ALA A 39 -7.73 5.82 -35.14
CA ALA A 39 -7.75 4.69 -34.23
C ALA A 39 -8.22 5.18 -32.85
N LEU A 40 -9.40 4.71 -32.42
CA LEU A 40 -9.90 4.89 -31.06
C LEU A 40 -8.97 4.09 -30.14
N ILE A 41 -7.95 4.75 -29.61
CA ILE A 41 -7.28 4.32 -28.38
C ILE A 41 -8.32 4.40 -27.26
N VAL A 42 -8.89 3.25 -26.90
CA VAL A 42 -9.59 3.09 -25.63
C VAL A 42 -8.51 3.10 -24.56
N THR A 43 -8.08 4.29 -24.14
CA THR A 43 -7.42 4.45 -22.86
C THR A 43 -8.46 4.13 -21.80
N SER A 44 -8.36 2.94 -21.20
CA SER A 44 -9.06 2.61 -19.96
C SER A 44 -8.64 3.63 -18.91
N GLN A 45 -9.39 4.71 -18.81
CA GLN A 45 -9.15 5.76 -17.83
C GLN A 45 -9.53 5.18 -16.47
N VAL A 46 -8.52 4.74 -15.72
CA VAL A 46 -8.67 4.42 -14.30
C VAL A 46 -9.26 5.66 -13.63
N PRO A 47 -10.44 5.58 -13.01
CA PRO A 47 -11.04 6.71 -12.33
C PRO A 47 -10.02 7.30 -11.34
N ALA A 48 -9.88 8.63 -11.34
CA ALA A 48 -9.06 9.30 -10.34
C ALA A 48 -9.55 8.88 -8.94
N PRO A 49 -8.64 8.56 -7.99
CA PRO A 49 -9.04 8.23 -6.63
C PRO A 49 -9.94 9.31 -6.05
N ALA A 50 -10.92 8.91 -5.24
CA ALA A 50 -11.82 9.85 -4.58
C ALA A 50 -11.01 10.85 -3.75
N ALA A 51 -11.10 12.14 -4.10
CA ALA A 51 -10.40 13.20 -3.39
C ALA A 51 -10.92 13.37 -1.96
N GLU A 52 -12.22 13.11 -1.76
CA GLU A 52 -12.91 13.19 -0.48
C GLU A 52 -13.94 12.07 -0.33
N VAL A 53 -14.14 11.59 0.90
CA VAL A 53 -15.22 10.66 1.26
C VAL A 53 -15.91 11.14 2.53
N LYS A 54 -17.23 11.36 2.47
CA LYS A 54 -18.04 11.79 3.60
C LYS A 54 -18.72 10.59 4.27
N LEU A 55 -18.58 10.47 5.59
CA LEU A 55 -19.11 9.37 6.38
C LEU A 55 -19.79 9.90 7.65
N ILE A 56 -20.77 9.15 8.16
CA ILE A 56 -21.34 9.41 9.48
C ILE A 56 -20.47 8.72 10.54
N GLY A 57 -19.86 9.51 11.43
CA GLY A 57 -18.99 9.07 12.52
C GLY A 57 -19.72 8.52 13.74
N ASP A 58 -18.94 8.10 14.74
CA ASP A 58 -19.36 7.41 15.97
C ASP A 58 -20.35 8.16 16.88
N ARG A 59 -20.51 9.47 16.68
CA ARG A 59 -21.49 10.34 17.38
C ARG A 59 -22.53 10.97 16.44
N ASP A 60 -22.77 10.32 15.29
CA ASP A 60 -23.61 10.80 14.20
C ASP A 60 -23.19 12.17 13.65
N VAL A 61 -21.90 12.50 13.79
CA VAL A 61 -21.25 13.68 13.22
C VAL A 61 -20.60 13.30 11.90
N GLU A 62 -20.79 14.11 10.86
CA GLU A 62 -20.12 13.91 9.57
C GLU A 62 -18.60 14.04 9.72
N VAL A 63 -17.88 13.06 9.16
CA VAL A 63 -16.42 13.07 9.01
C VAL A 63 -16.12 13.10 7.52
N THR A 64 -15.27 14.03 7.10
CA THR A 64 -14.74 14.10 5.74
C THR A 64 -13.33 13.52 5.73
N LEU A 65 -13.17 12.35 5.12
CA LEU A 65 -11.85 11.79 4.81
C LEU A 65 -11.31 12.52 3.58
N THR A 66 -10.01 12.80 3.55
CA THR A 66 -9.32 13.46 2.44
C THR A 66 -8.05 12.70 2.04
N GLY A 67 -7.51 13.02 0.85
CA GLY A 67 -6.18 12.60 0.42
C GLY A 67 -5.98 11.07 0.43
N PRO A 68 -4.81 10.57 0.86
CA PRO A 68 -4.52 9.13 0.96
C PRO A 68 -5.54 8.34 1.77
N ILE A 69 -6.10 8.95 2.82
CA ILE A 69 -7.08 8.29 3.69
C ILE A 69 -8.40 8.07 2.94
N ALA A 70 -8.90 9.09 2.22
CA ALA A 70 -10.09 8.98 1.38
C ALA A 70 -9.90 7.95 0.28
N ALA A 71 -8.77 8.01 -0.43
CA ALA A 71 -8.43 7.06 -1.49
C ALA A 71 -8.44 5.61 -0.97
N LYS A 72 -7.82 5.38 0.19
CA LYS A 72 -7.78 4.05 0.81
C LYS A 72 -9.15 3.58 1.27
N TYR A 73 -9.92 4.42 1.94
CA TYR A 73 -11.26 4.04 2.36
C TYR A 73 -12.16 3.71 1.15
N ALA A 74 -12.10 4.51 0.09
CA ALA A 74 -12.87 4.29 -1.12
C ALA A 74 -12.55 2.92 -1.76
N SER A 75 -11.26 2.56 -1.83
CA SER A 75 -10.81 1.30 -2.43
C SER A 75 -10.88 0.09 -1.48
N ALA A 76 -11.20 0.29 -0.19
CA ALA A 76 -11.27 -0.79 0.78
C ALA A 76 -12.44 -1.74 0.47
N THR A 77 -12.20 -3.03 0.69
CA THR A 77 -13.22 -4.08 0.58
C THR A 77 -14.32 -3.87 1.62
N ASP A 78 -15.49 -4.47 1.39
CA ASP A 78 -16.60 -4.41 2.35
C ASP A 78 -16.21 -5.02 3.70
N SER A 79 -15.45 -6.11 3.70
CA SER A 79 -14.92 -6.72 4.93
C SER A 79 -13.98 -5.77 5.68
N GLN A 80 -13.10 -5.06 4.98
CA GLN A 80 -12.21 -4.08 5.60
C GLN A 80 -13.00 -2.90 6.18
N LYS A 81 -14.02 -2.40 5.47
CA LYS A 81 -14.90 -1.33 5.96
C LYS A 81 -15.71 -1.78 7.19
N ALA A 82 -16.21 -3.02 7.19
CA ALA A 82 -16.89 -3.61 8.33
C ALA A 82 -15.96 -3.74 9.55
N THR A 83 -14.72 -4.18 9.35
CA THR A 83 -13.70 -4.24 10.42
C THR A 83 -13.35 -2.86 10.97
N LEU A 84 -13.23 -1.84 10.12
CA LEU A 84 -12.99 -0.47 10.57
C LEU A 84 -14.16 0.08 11.39
N GLY A 85 -15.40 -0.11 10.92
CA GLY A 85 -16.59 0.49 11.51
C GLY A 85 -16.68 1.99 11.24
N LYS A 86 -17.35 2.74 12.13
CA LYS A 86 -17.50 4.19 11.97
C LYS A 86 -16.16 4.91 12.25
N PRO A 87 -15.85 6.01 11.53
CA PRO A 87 -14.73 6.87 11.90
C PRO A 87 -15.00 7.52 13.26
N LEU A 88 -13.95 7.61 14.08
CA LEU A 88 -14.00 8.32 15.35
C LEU A 88 -13.89 9.84 15.09
N THR A 89 -14.58 10.61 15.92
CA THR A 89 -14.75 12.06 15.75
C THR A 89 -13.93 12.86 16.77
N GLY A 90 -13.49 14.07 16.42
CA GLY A 90 -12.69 14.96 17.27
C GLY A 90 -11.19 14.97 16.94
N ASP A 91 -10.50 16.03 17.33
CA ASP A 91 -9.18 16.40 16.80
C ASP A 91 -8.05 15.41 17.11
N HIS A 92 -8.21 14.56 18.13
CA HIS A 92 -7.23 13.50 18.44
C HIS A 92 -7.44 12.21 17.61
N ASN A 93 -8.53 12.12 16.88
CA ASN A 93 -8.90 10.94 16.11
C ASN A 93 -8.50 11.02 14.64
N ALA A 94 -8.06 12.18 14.16
CA ALA A 94 -7.54 12.35 12.82
C ALA A 94 -6.52 13.48 12.78
N GLY A 95 -5.63 13.46 11.80
CA GLY A 95 -4.73 14.58 11.53
C GLY A 95 -3.34 14.16 11.11
N THR A 96 -2.45 15.14 11.12
CA THR A 96 -1.04 15.03 10.72
C THR A 96 -0.16 15.09 11.95
N ARG A 97 0.75 14.14 12.09
CA ARG A 97 1.78 14.14 13.13
C ARG A 97 2.97 15.01 12.72
N ASP A 98 3.82 15.38 13.67
CA ASP A 98 5.07 16.11 13.39
C ASP A 98 5.99 15.38 12.39
N SER A 99 5.90 14.05 12.32
CA SER A 99 6.62 13.23 11.33
C SER A 99 6.07 13.32 9.90
N GLY A 100 4.96 14.02 9.69
CA GLY A 100 4.20 14.07 8.44
C GLY A 100 3.15 12.97 8.31
N VAL A 101 3.19 11.92 9.14
CA VAL A 101 2.21 10.81 9.09
C VAL A 101 0.79 11.34 9.28
N VAL A 102 -0.09 10.99 8.35
CA VAL A 102 -1.52 11.30 8.44
C VAL A 102 -2.33 10.06 8.79
N PHE A 103 -3.38 10.24 9.59
CA PHE A 103 -4.21 9.13 10.03
C PHE A 103 -5.66 9.54 10.25
N GLN A 104 -6.54 8.55 10.20
CA GLN A 104 -7.90 8.58 10.74
C GLN A 104 -8.12 7.33 11.58
N GLN A 105 -8.58 7.50 12.81
CA GLN A 105 -9.01 6.42 13.70
C GLN A 105 -10.46 6.03 13.40
N PHE A 106 -10.73 4.74 13.48
CA PHE A 106 -12.05 4.14 13.37
C PHE A 106 -12.30 3.26 14.59
N GLN A 107 -13.55 2.87 14.84
CA GLN A 107 -13.91 2.04 16.00
C GLN A 107 -13.07 0.76 16.12
N GLY A 108 -12.82 0.08 15.00
CA GLY A 108 -12.06 -1.17 14.96
C GLY A 108 -10.62 -1.06 14.44
N GLY A 109 -10.15 0.14 14.11
CA GLY A 109 -8.84 0.28 13.47
C GLY A 109 -8.40 1.71 13.19
N ALA A 110 -7.47 1.85 12.26
CA ALA A 110 -7.09 3.13 11.70
C ALA A 110 -6.71 2.96 10.22
N ILE A 111 -6.83 4.05 9.46
CA ILE A 111 -6.15 4.20 8.17
C ILE A 111 -4.99 5.16 8.38
N VAL A 112 -3.80 4.79 7.92
CA VAL A 112 -2.56 5.55 8.14
C VAL A 112 -1.78 5.65 6.84
N ALA A 113 -1.28 6.84 6.52
CA ALA A 113 -0.35 7.09 5.42
C ALA A 113 0.90 7.80 5.93
N LYS A 114 2.05 7.56 5.30
CA LYS A 114 3.32 8.19 5.70
C LYS A 114 3.30 9.73 5.58
N ASN A 115 2.48 10.28 4.68
CA ASN A 115 2.25 11.71 4.47
C ASN A 115 0.93 11.95 3.72
N ASP A 116 0.55 13.21 3.52
CA ASP A 116 -0.66 13.65 2.82
C ASP A 116 -0.48 13.90 1.31
N ASP A 117 0.70 13.64 0.76
CA ASP A 117 0.97 13.81 -0.67
C ASP A 117 -0.02 13.00 -1.52
N ALA A 118 -0.50 13.61 -2.60
CA ALA A 118 -1.38 12.93 -3.54
C ALA A 118 -0.71 11.68 -4.12
N GLY A 119 -1.38 10.54 -4.03
CA GLY A 119 -0.88 9.25 -4.51
C GLY A 119 -0.01 8.49 -3.51
N THR A 120 0.29 9.04 -2.33
CA THR A 120 0.88 8.26 -1.24
C THR A 120 -0.10 7.16 -0.81
N PRO A 121 0.33 5.89 -0.74
CA PRO A 121 -0.52 4.82 -0.23
C PRO A 121 -0.85 5.02 1.26
N ALA A 122 -2.09 4.70 1.63
CA ALA A 122 -2.50 4.52 3.02
C ALA A 122 -2.88 3.06 3.28
N TYR A 123 -2.77 2.64 4.53
CA TYR A 123 -2.94 1.25 4.93
C TYR A 123 -3.88 1.13 6.11
N ILE A 124 -4.66 0.04 6.12
CA ILE A 124 -5.57 -0.30 7.21
C ILE A 124 -4.81 -1.10 8.26
N ILE A 125 -4.93 -0.69 9.52
CA ILE A 125 -4.40 -1.40 10.67
C ILE A 125 -5.52 -1.65 11.69
N SER A 126 -5.69 -2.90 12.13
CA SER A 126 -6.80 -3.34 12.99
C SER A 126 -6.42 -4.53 13.88
N GLY A 127 -7.33 -4.89 14.79
CA GLY A 127 -7.24 -6.12 15.58
C GLY A 127 -5.96 -6.28 16.41
N LYS A 128 -5.54 -7.53 16.61
CA LYS A 128 -4.36 -7.90 17.43
C LYS A 128 -3.06 -7.28 16.92
N ILE A 129 -2.94 -7.09 15.62
CA ILE A 129 -1.81 -6.40 15.01
C ILE A 129 -1.77 -4.94 15.47
N ARG A 130 -2.90 -4.22 15.42
CA ARG A 130 -2.99 -2.84 15.92
C ARG A 130 -2.73 -2.75 17.42
N GLU A 131 -3.25 -3.69 18.20
CA GLU A 131 -2.98 -3.76 19.65
C GLU A 131 -1.47 -3.82 19.91
N ALA A 132 -0.75 -4.74 19.26
CA ALA A 132 0.70 -4.89 19.41
C ALA A 132 1.51 -3.69 18.88
N TRP A 133 1.04 -3.02 17.84
CA TRP A 133 1.64 -1.79 17.29
C TRP A 133 1.48 -0.58 18.23
N ASN A 134 0.40 -0.56 19.02
CA ASN A 134 0.12 0.48 20.00
C ASN A 134 0.82 0.27 21.37
N ILE A 135 1.52 -0.85 21.56
CA ILE A 135 2.35 -1.06 22.75
C ILE A 135 3.55 -0.10 22.70
N GLN A 136 3.77 0.62 23.82
CA GLN A 136 4.95 1.47 23.99
C GLN A 136 6.20 0.61 24.06
N ARG A 137 7.21 0.95 23.26
CA ARG A 137 8.46 0.21 23.12
C ARG A 137 9.65 1.14 23.22
N ASP A 138 10.74 0.62 23.76
CA ASP A 138 12.05 1.27 23.69
C ASP A 138 12.61 1.24 22.24
N PRO A 139 13.74 1.90 21.94
CA PRO A 139 14.33 1.89 20.60
C PRO A 139 14.69 0.51 20.05
N ASP A 140 14.89 -0.50 20.91
CA ASP A 140 15.17 -1.89 20.51
C ASP A 140 13.89 -2.70 20.23
N GLY A 141 12.71 -2.10 20.43
CA GLY A 141 11.42 -2.72 20.17
C GLY A 141 10.86 -3.48 21.38
N VAL A 142 11.51 -3.44 22.54
CA VAL A 142 11.05 -4.14 23.74
C VAL A 142 9.98 -3.29 24.44
N PRO A 143 8.85 -3.88 24.89
CA PRO A 143 7.83 -3.15 25.63
C PRO A 143 8.39 -2.37 26.83
N ALA A 144 8.13 -1.07 26.89
CA ALA A 144 8.63 -0.16 27.92
C ALA A 144 7.68 1.00 28.16
N ILE A 145 7.36 1.30 29.43
CA ILE A 145 6.40 2.36 29.82
C ILE A 145 6.84 3.79 29.44
N THR A 146 8.15 3.99 29.26
CA THR A 146 8.73 5.26 28.80
C THR A 146 8.93 5.31 27.29
N GLY A 147 8.48 4.28 26.57
CA GLY A 147 8.68 4.11 25.15
C GLY A 147 7.69 4.89 24.29
N THR A 148 7.86 4.76 22.98
CA THR A 148 6.94 5.29 21.96
C THR A 148 6.17 4.16 21.28
N ASN A 149 5.05 4.49 20.63
CA ASN A 149 4.18 3.53 19.97
C ASN A 149 3.66 4.06 18.64
N GLY A 150 2.91 3.21 17.93
CA GLY A 150 2.32 3.59 16.66
C GLY A 150 3.40 4.01 15.64
N SER A 151 3.10 5.01 14.82
CA SER A 151 4.01 5.49 13.79
C SER A 151 5.22 6.27 14.32
N ALA A 152 5.17 6.73 15.58
CA ALA A 152 6.32 7.32 16.27
C ALA A 152 7.15 6.26 17.03
N GLY A 153 6.66 5.02 17.04
CA GLY A 153 7.29 3.86 17.66
C GLY A 153 8.41 3.27 16.82
N PRO A 154 9.17 2.32 17.38
CA PRO A 154 10.29 1.66 16.69
C PRO A 154 9.87 0.80 15.48
N LEU A 155 8.57 0.52 15.30
CA LEU A 155 8.04 -0.13 14.09
C LEU A 155 7.84 0.87 12.94
N GLY A 156 7.53 2.14 13.23
CA GLY A 156 7.17 3.15 12.24
C GLY A 156 5.74 2.99 11.69
N ALA A 157 5.46 3.71 10.61
CA ALA A 157 4.17 3.67 9.91
C ALA A 157 3.97 2.32 9.18
N PRO A 158 2.72 1.85 9.01
CA PRO A 158 2.45 0.67 8.20
C PRO A 158 2.83 0.90 6.73
N THR A 159 3.29 -0.16 6.07
CA THR A 159 3.66 -0.17 4.64
C THR A 159 2.89 -1.23 3.85
N SER A 160 1.99 -1.96 4.51
CA SER A 160 1.01 -2.83 3.87
C SER A 160 -0.29 -2.83 4.68
N ASP A 161 -1.39 -3.28 4.06
CA ASP A 161 -2.51 -3.80 4.85
C ASP A 161 -2.09 -5.11 5.55
N GLU A 162 -3.02 -5.64 6.34
CA GLU A 162 -3.00 -7.03 6.77
C GLU A 162 -3.17 -7.97 5.56
N ASN A 163 -2.24 -8.92 5.41
CA ASN A 163 -2.26 -9.95 4.37
C ASN A 163 -2.17 -11.34 4.99
N ALA A 164 -2.90 -12.30 4.42
CA ALA A 164 -2.76 -13.70 4.80
C ALA A 164 -1.46 -14.29 4.25
N VAL A 165 -0.62 -14.85 5.12
CA VAL A 165 0.62 -15.55 4.80
C VAL A 165 0.59 -16.89 5.55
N GLY A 166 0.26 -17.95 4.83
CA GLY A 166 0.00 -19.25 5.47
C GLY A 166 -1.21 -19.17 6.40
N ASP A 167 -1.00 -19.52 7.67
CA ASP A 167 -1.98 -19.46 8.76
C ASP A 167 -1.91 -18.16 9.58
N GLN A 168 -1.08 -17.21 9.15
CA GLN A 168 -0.90 -15.92 9.82
C GLN A 168 -1.47 -14.76 9.02
N LEU A 169 -1.89 -13.74 9.75
CA LEU A 169 -2.18 -12.41 9.25
C LEU A 169 -0.95 -11.53 9.50
N VAL A 170 -0.43 -10.87 8.47
CA VAL A 170 0.84 -10.13 8.55
C VAL A 170 0.65 -8.70 8.04
N THR A 171 1.10 -7.74 8.84
CA THR A 171 1.27 -6.35 8.42
C THR A 171 2.75 -5.97 8.50
N THR A 172 3.23 -5.30 7.46
CA THR A 172 4.58 -4.73 7.40
C THR A 172 4.57 -3.26 7.77
N PHE A 173 5.66 -2.81 8.39
CA PHE A 173 5.90 -1.44 8.85
C PHE A 173 7.28 -1.00 8.36
N GLU A 174 7.56 0.30 8.42
CA GLU A 174 8.83 0.88 7.96
C GLU A 174 10.07 0.17 8.52
N HIS A 175 9.98 -0.32 9.76
CA HIS A 175 11.10 -0.91 10.48
C HIS A 175 10.78 -2.31 11.01
N GLY A 176 9.80 -3.00 10.43
CA GLY A 176 9.44 -4.31 10.95
C GLY A 176 8.17 -4.93 10.38
N LYS A 177 7.67 -5.93 11.09
CA LYS A 177 6.39 -6.57 10.80
C LYS A 177 5.77 -7.10 12.08
N ILE A 178 4.45 -7.27 12.04
CA ILE A 178 3.72 -8.00 13.07
C ILE A 178 2.95 -9.12 12.37
N ALA A 179 3.06 -10.34 12.89
CA ALA A 179 2.32 -11.50 12.44
C ALA A 179 1.38 -11.99 13.55
N TYR A 180 0.13 -12.26 13.21
CA TYR A 180 -0.90 -12.76 14.11
C TYR A 180 -1.44 -14.09 13.59
N ASN A 181 -1.32 -15.15 14.40
CA ASN A 181 -1.95 -16.43 14.11
C ASN A 181 -3.34 -16.47 14.75
N SER A 182 -4.39 -16.42 13.94
CA SER A 182 -5.77 -16.40 14.43
C SER A 182 -6.24 -17.72 15.04
N THR A 183 -5.52 -18.82 14.78
CA THR A 183 -5.82 -20.14 15.34
C THR A 183 -5.24 -20.31 16.73
N THR A 184 -3.99 -19.87 16.94
CA THR A 184 -3.29 -20.01 18.23
C THR A 184 -3.40 -18.79 19.12
N GLY A 185 -3.80 -17.63 18.57
CA GLY A 185 -3.78 -16.35 19.26
C GLY A 185 -2.39 -15.70 19.36
N GLN A 186 -1.35 -16.35 18.82
CA GLN A 186 0.03 -15.88 18.94
C GLN A 186 0.27 -14.61 18.11
N VAL A 187 0.94 -13.63 18.72
CA VAL A 187 1.41 -12.42 18.02
C VAL A 187 2.94 -12.40 18.06
N GLU A 188 3.55 -12.40 16.88
CA GLU A 188 5.00 -12.22 16.72
C GLU A 188 5.27 -10.80 16.23
N VAL A 189 6.17 -10.10 16.92
CA VAL A 189 6.60 -8.75 16.55
C VAL A 189 8.06 -8.82 16.15
N THR A 190 8.38 -8.29 14.96
CA THR A 190 9.76 -8.15 14.47
C THR A 190 10.07 -6.68 14.31
N VAL A 191 11.13 -6.20 14.96
CA VAL A 191 11.66 -4.84 14.81
C VAL A 191 13.10 -4.93 14.29
N ASN A 192 13.42 -4.22 13.22
CA ASN A 192 14.74 -4.22 12.56
C ASN A 192 15.30 -5.63 12.32
N GLY A 193 14.43 -6.56 11.92
CA GLY A 193 14.78 -7.96 11.64
C GLY A 193 14.94 -8.84 12.88
N LYS A 194 14.71 -8.35 14.10
CA LYS A 194 14.79 -9.10 15.35
C LYS A 194 13.40 -9.35 15.92
N VAL A 195 13.13 -10.58 16.35
CA VAL A 195 11.90 -10.91 17.09
C VAL A 195 12.00 -10.32 18.49
N VAL A 196 10.95 -9.60 18.91
CA VAL A 196 10.84 -8.95 20.22
C VAL A 196 9.55 -9.37 20.92
N PRO A 197 9.44 -9.21 22.25
CA PRO A 197 8.20 -9.52 22.96
C PRO A 197 7.00 -8.75 22.40
N SER A 198 5.87 -9.42 22.20
CA SER A 198 4.63 -8.81 21.70
C SER A 198 4.10 -7.73 22.64
N GLY A 199 4.22 -7.94 23.96
CA GLY A 199 3.55 -7.13 24.98
C GLY A 199 2.06 -7.44 25.13
N LEU A 200 1.56 -8.48 24.44
CA LEU A 200 0.20 -9.02 24.51
C LEU A 200 0.20 -10.39 25.21
#